data_AF-A0A3M1XQR9-F1
#
_entry.id   AF-A0A3M1XQR9-F1
#
_cell.length_a   1.000
_cell.length_b   1.000
_cell.length_c   1.000
_cell.angle_alpha   90.00
_cell.angle_beta   90.00
_cell.angle_gamma   90.00
#
_symmetry.space_group_name_H-M   'P 1'
#
loop_
_entity.id
_entity.type
_entity.pdbx_description
1 polymer ?
#
loop_
_entity_poly.entity_id
_entity_poly.type
_entity_poly.pdbx_seq_one_letter_code
_entity_poly.pdbx_strand_id
1 'polypeptide(L)'
;MQLHYNSNGGNGMLGMGWSLTGLGAVTRYTGGGIRYDASDRFIGPDGVLVASSGGFRGRENGSTLYQLQGNPANPDGFIALSADKTKYYYGMTPDSRISSTRGAYAWALSKVEDVNGRSYTIEYLQDQGAWYVQKISSYSDIGENILVILNYTERPD
;
A
#
# COMPACT_ATOMS: atom_id res chain seq x y z
N MET A 1 8.30 1.02 10.67
CA MET A 1 7.37 2.14 10.48
C MET A 1 7.74 3.24 11.46
N GLN A 2 7.78 4.50 11.03
CA GLN A 2 8.17 5.63 11.88
C GLN A 2 7.28 6.84 11.62
N LEU A 3 6.87 7.52 12.70
CA LEU A 3 6.21 8.81 12.63
C LEU A 3 7.26 9.92 12.57
N HIS A 4 7.16 10.79 11.57
CA HIS A 4 8.08 11.90 11.36
C HIS A 4 7.31 13.22 11.29
N TYR A 5 7.86 14.26 11.91
CA TYR A 5 7.34 15.63 11.85
C TYR A 5 8.32 16.54 11.12
N ASN A 6 7.82 17.36 10.20
CA ASN A 6 8.55 18.42 9.53
C ASN A 6 7.63 19.64 9.41
N SER A 7 8.00 20.75 10.04
CA SER A 7 7.20 21.98 10.04
C SER A 7 7.05 22.64 8.65
N ASN A 8 7.93 22.30 7.69
CA ASN A 8 7.81 22.70 6.28
C ASN A 8 7.20 21.58 5.41
N GLY A 9 6.76 20.47 6.01
CA GLY A 9 6.16 19.35 5.31
C GLY A 9 4.76 19.69 4.81
N GLY A 10 4.48 19.36 3.55
CA GLY A 10 3.13 19.48 2.98
C GLY A 10 2.11 18.55 3.65
N ASN A 11 0.90 18.51 3.11
CA ASN A 11 -0.16 17.65 3.62
C ASN A 11 0.16 16.17 3.32
N GLY A 12 0.31 15.36 4.38
CA GLY A 12 0.55 13.91 4.28
C GLY A 12 -0.66 13.10 4.76
N MET A 13 -0.55 11.77 4.73
CA MET A 13 -1.61 10.83 5.19
C MET A 13 -2.01 11.02 6.67
N LEU A 14 -1.24 11.79 7.44
CA LEU A 14 -1.51 12.12 8.85
C LEU A 14 -1.73 13.61 9.09
N GLY A 15 -1.93 14.41 8.02
CA GLY A 15 -2.08 15.85 8.08
C GLY A 15 -0.79 16.63 7.79
N MET A 16 -0.88 17.96 7.85
CA MET A 16 0.23 18.85 7.51
C MET A 16 1.42 18.66 8.46
N GLY A 17 2.60 18.51 7.86
CA GLY A 17 3.85 18.36 8.58
C GLY A 17 4.07 17.00 9.23
N TRP A 18 3.15 16.03 9.10
CA TRP A 18 3.32 14.67 9.60
C TRP A 18 3.41 13.65 8.46
N SER A 19 4.38 12.75 8.54
CA SER A 19 4.51 11.64 7.60
C SER A 19 4.77 10.33 8.34
N LEU A 20 4.08 9.27 7.91
CA LEU A 20 4.34 7.91 8.36
C LEU A 20 5.17 7.20 7.29
N THR A 21 6.39 6.80 7.63
CA THR A 21 7.27 6.10 6.70
C THR A 21 7.18 4.58 6.89
N GLY A 22 7.39 3.83 5.82
CA GLY A 22 7.20 2.37 5.80
C GLY A 22 5.80 1.92 5.39
N LEU A 23 4.96 2.86 4.94
CA LEU A 23 3.72 2.56 4.22
C LEU A 23 3.95 2.81 2.73
N GLY A 24 3.72 1.78 1.92
CA GLY A 24 3.81 1.85 0.47
C GLY A 24 2.43 1.71 -0.17
N ALA A 25 2.36 2.03 -1.45
CA ALA A 25 1.20 1.72 -2.28
C ALA A 25 1.66 1.26 -3.67
N VAL A 26 0.85 0.41 -4.29
CA VAL A 26 0.89 0.20 -5.74
C VAL A 26 -0.16 1.09 -6.35
N THR A 27 0.16 1.75 -7.46
CA THR A 27 -0.77 2.62 -8.20
C THR A 27 -0.70 2.31 -9.68
N ARG A 28 -1.78 2.62 -10.39
CA ARG A 28 -1.74 2.64 -11.86
C ARG A 28 -0.93 3.84 -12.34
N TYR A 29 -0.13 3.62 -13.37
CA TYR A 29 0.65 4.65 -14.02
C TYR A 29 -0.28 5.60 -14.80
N THR A 30 -0.34 6.86 -14.41
CA THR A 30 -1.25 7.86 -15.01
C THR A 30 -0.69 8.57 -16.24
N GLY A 31 0.62 8.52 -16.48
CA GLY A 31 1.30 9.30 -17.52
C GLY A 31 0.91 8.95 -18.98
N GLY A 32 0.08 7.92 -19.20
CA GLY A 32 -0.50 7.60 -20.51
C GLY A 32 -2.03 7.42 -20.47
N GLY A 33 -2.68 7.84 -19.38
CA GLY A 33 -4.06 7.49 -19.07
C GLY A 33 -4.22 6.06 -18.53
N ILE A 34 -5.33 5.83 -17.83
CA ILE A 34 -5.70 4.52 -17.28
C ILE A 34 -6.76 3.86 -18.17
N ARG A 35 -6.51 2.64 -18.63
CA ARG A 35 -7.39 1.91 -19.56
C ARG A 35 -8.43 1.04 -18.87
N TYR A 36 -8.12 0.52 -17.68
CA TYR A 36 -8.90 -0.50 -16.97
C TYR A 36 -8.93 -1.83 -17.70
N ASP A 37 -7.76 -2.22 -18.19
CA ASP A 37 -7.50 -3.52 -18.82
C ASP A 37 -6.12 -4.08 -18.39
N ALA A 38 -5.81 -5.29 -18.85
CA ALA A 38 -4.57 -5.99 -18.49
C ALA A 38 -3.29 -5.35 -19.07
N SER A 39 -3.40 -4.31 -19.91
CA SER A 39 -2.27 -3.56 -20.47
C SER A 39 -1.83 -2.39 -19.59
N ASP A 40 -2.59 -2.09 -18.52
CA ASP A 40 -2.25 -1.02 -17.61
C ASP A 40 -0.89 -1.26 -16.94
N ARG A 41 -0.15 -0.17 -16.80
CA ARG A 41 1.15 -0.16 -16.13
C ARG A 41 0.97 0.21 -14.67
N PHE A 42 1.87 -0.28 -13.83
CA PHE A 42 1.84 -0.04 -12.39
C PHE A 42 3.11 0.65 -11.91
N ILE A 43 2.99 1.39 -10.82
CA ILE A 43 4.09 1.98 -10.06
C ILE A 43 3.96 1.42 -8.65
N GLY A 44 5.02 0.82 -8.13
CA GLY A 44 5.11 0.38 -6.74
C GLY A 44 6.12 1.21 -5.95
N PRO A 45 6.42 0.81 -4.71
CA PRO A 45 7.48 1.43 -3.91
C PRO A 45 8.86 1.44 -4.59
N ASP A 46 9.14 0.46 -5.45
CA ASP A 46 10.39 0.36 -6.22
C ASP A 46 10.34 1.12 -7.57
N GLY A 47 9.38 2.03 -7.74
CA GLY A 47 9.17 2.81 -8.95
C GLY A 47 8.31 2.11 -9.99
N VAL A 48 8.55 2.41 -11.26
CA VAL A 48 7.80 1.83 -12.38
C VAL A 48 7.99 0.31 -12.41
N LEU A 49 6.89 -0.43 -12.39
CA LEU A 49 6.90 -1.88 -12.47
C LEU A 49 6.88 -2.34 -13.94
N VAL A 50 7.73 -3.32 -14.25
CA VAL A 50 7.85 -3.95 -15.56
C VAL A 50 7.58 -5.45 -15.43
N ALA A 51 6.99 -6.04 -16.47
CA ALA A 51 6.68 -7.46 -16.50
C ALA A 51 7.97 -8.30 -16.38
N SER A 52 7.88 -9.38 -15.61
CA SER A 52 8.96 -10.33 -15.33
C SER A 52 8.37 -11.74 -15.20
N SER A 53 9.22 -12.76 -15.21
CA SER A 53 8.78 -14.11 -14.84
C SER A 53 8.09 -14.10 -13.48
N GLY A 54 6.86 -14.63 -13.42
CA GLY A 54 6.05 -14.75 -12.22
C GLY A 54 5.31 -13.48 -11.75
N GLY A 55 5.41 -12.35 -12.46
CA GLY A 55 4.73 -11.10 -12.09
C GLY A 55 5.41 -9.84 -12.64
N PHE A 56 5.65 -8.88 -11.76
CA PHE A 56 6.31 -7.61 -12.08
C PHE A 56 7.49 -7.32 -11.14
N ARG A 57 8.45 -6.53 -11.60
CA ARG A 57 9.59 -6.06 -10.80
C ARG A 57 9.82 -4.57 -11.05
N GLY A 58 10.46 -3.87 -10.12
CA GLY A 58 10.87 -2.48 -10.33
C GLY A 58 11.85 -2.38 -11.49
N ARG A 59 11.68 -1.37 -12.36
CA ARG A 59 12.54 -1.15 -13.53
C ARG A 59 13.99 -0.86 -13.15
N GLU A 60 14.19 -0.08 -12.09
CA GLU A 60 15.51 0.33 -11.62
C GLU A 60 16.03 -0.63 -10.55
N ASN A 61 15.17 -1.04 -9.62
CA ASN A 61 15.47 -2.03 -8.59
C ASN A 61 14.54 -3.24 -8.72
N GLY A 62 15.09 -4.33 -9.28
CA GLY A 62 14.34 -5.54 -9.57
C GLY A 62 14.30 -6.57 -8.45
N SER A 63 14.68 -6.23 -7.21
CA SER A 63 14.81 -7.21 -6.12
C SER A 63 13.48 -7.76 -5.62
N THR A 64 12.42 -6.95 -5.63
CA THR A 64 11.07 -7.34 -5.19
C THR A 64 10.23 -7.86 -6.36
N LEU A 65 9.56 -9.01 -6.18
CA LEU A 65 8.58 -9.57 -7.12
C LEU A 65 7.16 -9.19 -6.70
N TYR A 66 6.45 -8.46 -7.54
CA TYR A 66 5.05 -8.07 -7.35
C TYR A 66 4.13 -9.01 -8.13
N GLN A 67 3.22 -9.69 -7.44
CA GLN A 67 2.25 -10.62 -8.01
C GLN A 67 0.84 -10.05 -7.89
N LEU A 68 0.20 -9.85 -9.03
CA LEU A 68 -1.18 -9.39 -9.13
C LEU A 68 -2.14 -10.45 -8.57
N GLN A 69 -3.10 -10.03 -7.77
CA GLN A 69 -4.18 -10.87 -7.23
C GLN A 69 -5.50 -10.54 -7.91
N GLY A 70 -6.29 -11.56 -8.22
CA GLY A 70 -7.60 -11.40 -8.86
C GLY A 70 -7.50 -11.10 -10.37
N ASN A 71 -8.43 -10.30 -10.88
CA ASN A 71 -8.54 -10.00 -12.30
C ASN A 71 -7.43 -9.02 -12.76
N PRO A 72 -6.59 -9.35 -13.76
CA PRO A 72 -5.57 -8.42 -14.26
C PRO A 72 -6.09 -7.06 -14.75
N ALA A 73 -7.31 -7.00 -15.28
CA ALA A 73 -7.94 -5.76 -15.72
C ALA A 73 -8.47 -4.90 -14.56
N ASN A 74 -8.77 -5.52 -13.41
CA ASN A 74 -9.19 -4.85 -12.19
C ASN A 74 -8.67 -5.62 -10.97
N PRO A 75 -7.38 -5.44 -10.61
CA PRO A 75 -6.75 -6.26 -9.58
C PRO A 75 -7.41 -6.09 -8.22
N ASP A 76 -7.55 -7.20 -7.51
CA ASP A 76 -7.90 -7.17 -6.10
C ASP A 76 -6.72 -6.62 -5.29
N GLY A 77 -5.49 -6.88 -5.69
CA GLY A 77 -4.34 -6.35 -4.99
C GLY A 77 -3.03 -6.88 -5.54
N PHE A 78 -1.97 -6.65 -4.77
CA PHE A 78 -0.63 -7.12 -5.09
C PHE A 78 0.01 -7.79 -3.87
N ILE A 79 0.67 -8.92 -4.09
CA ILE A 79 1.59 -9.51 -3.11
C ILE A 79 3.00 -9.24 -3.61
N ALA A 80 3.78 -8.46 -2.89
CA ALA A 80 5.17 -8.20 -3.19
C ALA A 80 6.07 -9.04 -2.28
N LEU A 81 6.97 -9.82 -2.87
CA LEU A 81 7.96 -10.64 -2.19
C LEU A 81 9.34 -10.02 -2.37
N SER A 82 9.92 -9.48 -1.30
CA SER A 82 11.26 -8.90 -1.30
C SER A 82 12.34 -9.98 -1.23
N ALA A 83 13.60 -9.58 -1.46
CA ALA A 83 14.75 -10.49 -1.47
C ALA A 83 15.01 -11.18 -0.11
N ASP A 84 14.66 -10.53 1.00
CA ASP A 84 14.69 -11.11 2.36
C ASP A 84 13.50 -12.04 2.64
N LYS A 85 12.65 -12.28 1.64
CA LYS A 85 11.43 -13.09 1.69
C LYS A 85 10.30 -12.53 2.57
N THR A 86 10.38 -11.26 2.96
CA THR A 86 9.24 -10.55 3.54
C THR A 86 8.14 -10.39 2.49
N LYS A 87 6.88 -10.60 2.88
CA LYS A 87 5.72 -10.39 2.02
C LYS A 87 5.02 -9.09 2.40
N TYR A 88 4.73 -8.29 1.39
CA TYR A 88 3.96 -7.07 1.49
C TYR A 88 2.67 -7.24 0.70
N TYR A 89 1.54 -7.01 1.34
CA TYR A 89 0.22 -7.19 0.74
C TYR A 89 -0.38 -5.81 0.52
N TYR A 90 -0.76 -5.50 -0.71
CA TYR A 90 -1.32 -4.22 -1.10
C TYR A 90 -2.78 -4.39 -1.53
N GLY A 91 -3.68 -3.67 -0.89
CA GLY A 91 -5.09 -3.61 -1.26
C GLY A 91 -5.88 -4.89 -0.94
N MET A 92 -5.44 -5.74 0.00
CA MET A 92 -6.16 -7.00 0.25
C MET A 92 -7.53 -6.80 0.88
N THR A 93 -7.84 -5.59 1.34
CA THR A 93 -9.13 -5.20 1.90
C THR A 93 -9.72 -4.03 1.12
N PRO A 94 -11.05 -3.86 1.05
CA PRO A 94 -11.66 -2.75 0.30
C PRO A 94 -11.20 -1.36 0.76
N ASP A 95 -11.03 -1.17 2.06
CA ASP A 95 -10.54 0.09 2.67
C ASP A 95 -9.08 0.42 2.32
N SER A 96 -8.30 -0.56 1.84
CA SER A 96 -6.95 -0.34 1.32
C SER A 96 -6.90 -0.11 -0.20
N ARG A 97 -8.05 0.11 -0.87
CA ARG A 97 -8.13 0.39 -2.32
C ARG A 97 -8.80 1.72 -2.62
N ILE A 98 -8.19 2.62 -3.38
CA ILE A 98 -8.94 3.72 -4.00
C ILE A 98 -9.46 3.28 -5.36
N SER A 99 -10.77 3.45 -5.54
CA SER A 99 -11.50 3.01 -6.74
C SER A 99 -12.33 4.13 -7.34
N SER A 100 -12.54 4.01 -8.64
CA SER A 100 -13.50 4.79 -9.41
C SER A 100 -14.64 3.89 -9.90
N THR A 101 -15.63 4.46 -10.59
CA THR A 101 -16.67 3.69 -11.29
C THR A 101 -16.11 2.72 -12.34
N ARG A 102 -14.88 2.94 -12.82
CA ARG A 102 -14.20 2.08 -13.80
C ARG A 102 -13.34 0.98 -13.16
N GLY A 103 -13.06 1.06 -11.86
CA GLY A 103 -12.23 0.11 -11.13
C GLY A 103 -11.21 0.77 -10.21
N ALA A 104 -10.42 -0.08 -9.54
CA ALA A 104 -9.37 0.32 -8.62
C ALA A 104 -8.16 0.90 -9.36
N TYR A 105 -7.57 1.96 -8.82
CA TYR A 105 -6.36 2.59 -9.37
C TYR A 105 -5.22 2.76 -8.38
N ALA A 106 -5.46 2.51 -7.08
CA ALA A 106 -4.45 2.57 -6.04
C ALA A 106 -4.72 1.51 -4.97
N TRP A 107 -3.69 0.84 -4.49
CA TRP A 107 -3.72 -0.23 -3.48
C TRP A 107 -2.67 0.06 -2.40
N ALA A 108 -3.11 0.46 -1.21
CA ALA A 108 -2.27 0.72 -0.05
C ALA A 108 -1.82 -0.57 0.62
N LEU A 109 -0.69 -0.53 1.32
CA LEU A 109 -0.18 -1.65 2.12
C LEU A 109 -1.19 -2.05 3.20
N SER A 110 -1.73 -3.25 3.14
CA SER A 110 -2.74 -3.77 4.09
C SER A 110 -2.18 -4.80 5.07
N LYS A 111 -1.06 -5.47 4.73
CA LYS A 111 -0.39 -6.44 5.61
C LYS A 111 1.09 -6.53 5.29
N VAL A 112 1.91 -6.80 6.30
CA VAL A 112 3.29 -7.29 6.13
C VAL A 112 3.48 -8.57 6.92
N GLU A 113 4.17 -9.55 6.34
CA GLU A 113 4.46 -10.85 6.95
C GLU A 113 5.94 -11.18 6.76
N ASP A 114 6.64 -11.45 7.85
CA ASP A 114 8.04 -11.89 7.83
C ASP A 114 8.14 -13.39 7.51
N VAL A 115 9.38 -13.87 7.33
CA VAL A 115 9.66 -15.29 7.05
C VAL A 115 9.30 -16.25 8.18
N ASN A 116 9.10 -15.74 9.39
CA ASN A 116 8.75 -16.51 10.57
C ASN A 116 7.22 -16.51 10.81
N GLY A 117 6.43 -15.93 9.91
CA GLY A 117 4.98 -15.82 10.04
C GLY A 117 4.50 -14.69 10.95
N ARG A 118 5.40 -13.88 11.52
CA ARG A 118 5.01 -12.69 12.27
C ARG A 118 4.46 -11.66 11.29
N SER A 119 3.37 -11.01 11.67
CA SER A 119 2.73 -10.06 10.77
C SER A 119 2.10 -8.88 11.47
N TYR A 120 1.79 -7.86 10.70
CA TYR A 120 0.87 -6.81 11.11
C TYR A 120 -0.06 -6.45 9.95
N THR A 121 -1.28 -6.05 10.28
CA THR A 121 -2.28 -5.55 9.35
C THR A 121 -2.50 -4.06 9.56
N ILE A 122 -2.96 -3.39 8.51
CA ILE A 122 -3.27 -1.96 8.50
C ILE A 122 -4.69 -1.79 7.95
N GLU A 123 -5.52 -1.08 8.69
CA GLU A 123 -6.88 -0.70 8.32
C GLU A 123 -6.93 0.81 8.14
N TYR A 124 -7.68 1.26 7.14
CA TYR A 124 -7.73 2.66 6.70
C TYR A 124 -9.14 3.24 6.77
N LEU A 125 -9.20 4.51 7.11
CA LEU A 125 -10.31 5.38 6.75
C LEU A 125 -10.03 5.97 5.35
N GLN A 126 -11.04 5.96 4.50
CA GLN A 126 -10.97 6.60 3.20
C GLN A 126 -11.78 7.89 3.21
N ASP A 127 -11.16 8.98 2.78
CA ASP A 127 -11.86 10.25 2.57
C ASP A 127 -11.29 10.97 1.35
N GLN A 128 -12.17 11.42 0.46
CA GLN A 128 -11.85 12.15 -0.78
C GLN A 128 -10.68 11.58 -1.61
N GLY A 129 -10.60 10.25 -1.71
CA GLY A 129 -9.54 9.57 -2.49
C GLY A 129 -8.18 9.50 -1.80
N ALA A 130 -8.12 9.84 -0.50
CA ALA A 130 -6.96 9.66 0.36
C ALA A 130 -7.20 8.55 1.39
N TRP A 131 -6.10 7.96 1.86
CA TRP A 131 -6.10 6.99 2.94
C TRP A 131 -5.55 7.60 4.22
N TYR A 132 -6.24 7.33 5.32
CA TYR A 132 -5.84 7.68 6.67
C TYR A 132 -5.72 6.38 7.47
N VAL A 133 -4.56 6.09 8.04
CA VAL A 133 -4.37 4.86 8.81
C VAL A 133 -5.25 4.93 10.05
N GLN A 134 -6.22 4.05 10.19
CA GLN A 134 -7.11 4.02 11.35
C GLN A 134 -6.57 3.10 12.44
N LYS A 135 -6.06 1.94 12.04
CA LYS A 135 -5.70 0.88 12.97
C LYS A 135 -4.55 0.04 12.43
N ILE A 136 -3.66 -0.36 13.33
CA ILE A 136 -2.58 -1.31 13.06
C ILE A 136 -2.64 -2.38 14.13
N SER A 137 -2.69 -3.64 13.71
CA SER A 137 -2.74 -4.80 14.60
C SER A 137 -1.57 -5.72 14.29
N SER A 138 -0.69 -5.99 15.26
CA SER A 138 0.34 -7.03 15.12
C SER A 138 -0.17 -8.38 15.59
N TYR A 139 0.36 -9.43 14.96
CA TYR A 139 0.10 -10.82 15.28
C TYR A 139 1.44 -11.56 15.44
N SER A 140 1.62 -12.20 16.59
CA SER A 140 2.77 -13.04 16.91
C SER A 140 2.36 -14.25 17.75
N ASP A 141 2.78 -15.45 17.35
CA ASP A 141 2.50 -16.69 18.09
C ASP A 141 3.36 -16.84 19.37
N ILE A 142 4.36 -15.97 19.56
CA ILE A 142 5.37 -16.07 20.62
C ILE A 142 5.57 -14.75 21.40
N GLY A 143 4.63 -13.81 21.29
CA GLY A 143 4.74 -12.50 21.95
C GLY A 143 3.41 -11.77 22.08
N GLU A 144 3.45 -10.55 22.61
CA GLU A 144 2.26 -9.71 22.75
C GLU A 144 1.80 -9.17 21.40
N ASN A 145 0.48 -9.20 21.19
CA ASN A 145 -0.15 -8.51 20.07
C ASN A 145 -0.30 -7.03 20.42
N ILE A 146 0.14 -6.16 19.52
CA ILE A 146 0.10 -4.71 19.68
C ILE A 146 -1.05 -4.18 18.83
N LEU A 147 -1.87 -3.31 19.43
CA LEU A 147 -2.92 -2.57 18.76
C LEU A 147 -2.61 -1.08 18.84
N VAL A 148 -2.50 -0.43 17.68
CA VAL A 148 -2.39 1.02 17.55
C VAL A 148 -3.64 1.55 16.87
N ILE A 149 -4.30 2.53 17.48
CA ILE A 149 -5.48 3.20 16.94
C ILE A 149 -5.15 4.68 16.75
N LEU A 150 -5.45 5.21 15.57
CA LEU A 150 -5.32 6.62 15.26
C LEU A 150 -6.71 7.20 15.07
N ASN A 151 -7.00 8.28 15.81
CA ASN A 151 -8.25 8.99 15.73
C ASN A 151 -8.03 10.32 15.00
N TYR A 152 -8.85 10.58 13.99
CA TYR A 152 -8.83 11.81 13.21
C TYR A 152 -10.02 12.66 13.63
N THR A 153 -9.82 13.98 13.66
CA THR A 153 -10.88 14.96 13.85
C THR A 153 -10.88 15.89 12.65
N GLU A 154 -12.06 16.36 12.27
CA GLU A 154 -12.14 17.43 11.27
C GLU A 154 -11.38 18.64 11.80
N ARG A 155 -10.64 19.30 10.90
CA ARG A 155 -9.93 20.51 11.26
C ARG A 155 -10.98 21.58 11.62
N PRO A 156 -10.93 22.20 12.81
CA PRO A 156 -11.76 23.37 13.09
C PRO A 156 -11.44 24.44 12.04
N ASP A 157 -12.49 24.96 11.44
CA ASP A 157 -12.48 26.08 10.50
C ASP A 157 -11.92 27.38 11.12
#